data_AF-A0A968QD45-F1
#
_entry.id   AF-A0A968QD45-F1
#
_cell.length_a   1.000
_cell.length_b   1.000
_cell.length_c   1.000
_cell.angle_alpha   90.00
_cell.angle_beta   90.00
_cell.angle_gamma   90.00
#
_symmetry.space_group_name_H-M   'P 1'
#
loop_
_entity.id
_entity.type
_entity.pdbx_description
1 polymer ?
#
loop_
_entity_poly.entity_id
_entity_poly.type
_entity_poly.pdbx_seq_one_letter_code
_entity_poly.pdbx_strand_id
1 'polypeptide(L)'
;MTRFFPTKVNNPCPICADTSGDCRTNQDDSLILCHGFIEQDSGVAGYKFQKTSANGVWGVHIPDDGKEFDQEKYQQYLEQKAEQERNRKQFLADNALDPDGRDVAIRKLARSVGLSDRTEKI
;
A
#
# COMPACT_ATOMS: atom_id res chain seq x y z
N MET A 1 10.56 -2.13 -3.69
CA MET A 1 9.60 -3.26 -3.61
C MET A 1 10.12 -4.23 -2.58
N THR A 2 9.32 -4.60 -1.59
CA THR A 2 9.71 -5.62 -0.60
C THR A 2 9.75 -6.98 -1.30
N ARG A 3 10.91 -7.62 -1.33
CA ARG A 3 11.09 -8.94 -1.95
C ARG A 3 10.77 -10.03 -0.93
N PHE A 4 9.97 -11.01 -1.34
CA PHE A 4 9.62 -12.18 -0.53
C PHE A 4 10.44 -13.40 -0.94
N PHE A 5 10.97 -14.10 0.05
CA PHE A 5 11.74 -15.32 -0.11
C PHE A 5 10.91 -16.52 0.41
N PRO A 6 10.83 -17.62 -0.35
CA PRO A 6 10.24 -18.86 0.16
C PRO A 6 11.05 -19.40 1.34
N THR A 7 10.35 -20.05 2.27
CA THR A 7 10.98 -20.85 3.32
C THR A 7 11.79 -22.02 2.74
N LYS A 8 12.77 -22.48 3.49
CA LYS A 8 13.64 -23.62 3.15
C LYS A 8 14.31 -24.13 4.42
N VAL A 9 15.02 -25.24 4.33
CA VAL A 9 15.73 -25.83 5.49
C VAL A 9 16.62 -24.82 6.24
N ASN A 10 17.35 -23.97 5.52
CA ASN A 10 18.21 -22.93 6.12
C ASN A 10 17.50 -21.59 6.36
N ASN A 11 16.19 -21.53 6.14
CA ASN A 11 15.33 -20.36 6.38
C ASN A 11 13.89 -20.85 6.71
N PRO A 12 13.68 -21.50 7.86
CA PRO A 12 12.37 -21.99 8.25
C PRO A 12 11.41 -20.84 8.54
N CYS A 13 10.10 -21.09 8.42
CA CYS A 13 9.09 -20.11 8.82
C CYS A 13 9.21 -19.79 10.32
N PRO A 14 9.36 -18.53 10.73
CA PRO A 14 9.39 -18.18 12.16
C PRO A 14 8.08 -18.49 12.90
N ILE A 15 6.97 -18.61 12.18
CA ILE A 15 5.62 -18.78 12.74
C ILE A 15 5.22 -20.26 12.90
N CYS A 16 5.46 -21.08 11.88
CA CYS A 16 5.02 -22.49 11.87
C CYS A 16 6.15 -23.50 11.65
N ALA A 17 7.41 -23.03 11.61
CA ALA A 17 8.60 -23.83 11.31
C ALA A 17 8.62 -24.55 9.95
N ASP A 18 7.68 -24.25 9.04
CA ASP A 18 7.65 -24.81 7.69
C ASP A 18 8.95 -24.52 6.92
N THR A 19 9.42 -25.52 6.18
CA THR A 19 10.62 -25.46 5.33
C THR A 19 10.32 -25.85 3.88
N SER A 20 9.05 -26.05 3.50
CA SER A 20 8.64 -26.49 2.17
C SER A 20 8.73 -25.40 1.08
N GLY A 21 8.80 -24.13 1.48
CA GLY A 21 8.79 -22.98 0.57
C GLY A 21 7.42 -22.38 0.31
N ASP A 22 6.42 -22.87 1.03
CA ASP A 22 5.05 -22.39 0.94
C ASP A 22 4.87 -21.07 1.70
N CYS A 23 5.45 -20.99 2.91
CA CYS A 23 5.54 -19.73 3.63
C CYS A 23 6.55 -18.77 2.97
N ARG A 24 6.38 -17.46 3.20
CA ARG A 24 7.28 -16.42 2.67
C ARG A 24 7.75 -15.48 3.77
N THR A 25 9.03 -15.14 3.76
CA THR A 25 9.60 -14.10 4.63
C THR A 25 10.22 -12.99 3.79
N ASN A 26 10.43 -11.82 4.36
CA ASN A 26 11.25 -10.78 3.76
C ASN A 26 12.64 -10.75 4.42
N GLN A 27 13.55 -9.91 3.90
CA GLN A 27 14.96 -9.94 4.29
C GLN A 27 15.22 -9.64 5.78
N ASP A 28 14.32 -8.88 6.40
CA ASP A 28 14.45 -8.42 7.80
C ASP A 28 13.42 -9.10 8.74
N ASP A 29 12.70 -10.11 8.26
CA ASP A 29 11.57 -10.75 8.94
C ASP A 29 10.54 -9.76 9.53
N SER A 30 10.44 -8.56 8.94
CA SER A 30 9.45 -7.55 9.33
C SER A 30 8.04 -7.87 8.83
N LEU A 31 7.91 -8.85 7.94
CA LEU A 31 6.63 -9.36 7.47
C LEU A 31 6.76 -10.83 7.05
N ILE A 32 5.97 -11.70 7.67
CA ILE A 32 5.91 -13.12 7.38
C ILE A 32 4.55 -13.46 6.81
N LEU A 33 4.54 -14.13 5.67
CA LEU A 33 3.36 -14.75 5.08
C LEU A 33 3.36 -16.23 5.48
N CYS A 34 2.55 -16.57 6.47
CA CYS A 34 2.46 -17.92 7.00
C CYS A 34 1.19 -18.62 6.47
N HIS A 35 1.33 -19.82 5.91
CA HIS A 35 0.19 -20.59 5.43
C HIS A 35 -0.45 -21.44 6.54
N GLY A 36 0.26 -21.70 7.65
CA GLY A 36 -0.28 -22.45 8.79
C GLY A 36 -1.29 -21.68 9.64
N PHE A 37 -1.27 -20.35 9.57
CA PHE A 37 -2.11 -19.46 10.39
C PHE A 37 -2.67 -18.32 9.53
N ILE A 38 -3.72 -18.60 8.76
CA ILE A 38 -4.23 -17.75 7.67
C ILE A 38 -5.15 -16.61 8.18
N GLU A 39 -6.02 -16.92 9.14
CA GLU A 39 -7.08 -16.02 9.62
C GLU A 39 -7.03 -15.80 11.14
N GLN A 40 -5.95 -16.25 11.78
CA GLN A 40 -5.81 -16.21 13.23
C GLN A 40 -4.37 -15.94 13.65
N ASP A 41 -4.24 -15.51 14.91
CA ASP A 41 -2.95 -15.40 15.56
C ASP A 41 -2.31 -16.78 15.77
N SER A 42 -0.99 -16.81 15.67
CA SER A 42 -0.20 -18.02 15.86
C SER A 42 0.18 -18.28 17.31
N GLY A 43 0.09 -17.26 18.18
CA GLY A 43 0.53 -17.30 19.56
C GLY A 43 2.07 -17.30 19.71
N VAL A 44 2.82 -17.13 18.62
CA VAL A 44 4.29 -17.10 18.67
C VAL A 44 4.75 -15.77 19.25
N ALA A 45 5.50 -15.85 20.34
CA ALA A 45 6.02 -14.67 21.03
C ALA A 45 6.86 -13.78 20.08
N GLY A 46 6.61 -12.47 20.13
CA GLY A 46 7.30 -11.49 19.29
C GLY A 46 6.68 -11.27 17.90
N TYR A 47 5.61 -11.99 17.56
CA TYR A 47 4.83 -11.76 16.34
C TYR A 47 3.35 -11.58 16.68
N LYS A 48 2.64 -10.83 15.84
CA LYS A 48 1.17 -10.70 15.88
C LYS A 48 0.58 -10.86 14.50
N PHE A 49 -0.61 -11.45 14.44
CA PHE A 49 -1.41 -11.48 13.23
C PHE A 49 -1.95 -10.09 12.91
N GLN A 50 -1.73 -9.64 11.68
CA GLN A 50 -2.22 -8.35 11.21
C GLN A 50 -3.48 -8.48 10.36
N LYS A 51 -3.48 -9.41 9.40
CA LYS A 51 -4.60 -9.67 8.48
C LYS A 51 -4.33 -10.90 7.62
N THR A 52 -5.36 -11.36 6.94
CA THR A 52 -5.20 -12.30 5.82
C THR A 52 -4.68 -11.57 4.58
N SER A 53 -3.86 -12.27 3.78
CA SER A 53 -3.34 -11.76 2.51
C SER A 53 -4.48 -11.50 1.52
N ALA A 54 -4.25 -10.63 0.54
CA ALA A 54 -5.28 -10.24 -0.43
C ALA A 54 -5.82 -11.42 -1.26
N ASN A 55 -5.02 -12.47 -1.45
CA ASN A 55 -5.41 -13.70 -2.14
C ASN A 55 -5.95 -14.80 -1.22
N GLY A 56 -6.03 -14.57 0.10
CA GLY A 56 -6.58 -15.53 1.06
C GLY A 56 -5.66 -16.70 1.41
N VAL A 57 -4.46 -16.78 0.83
CA VAL A 57 -3.58 -17.96 0.99
C VAL A 57 -2.70 -17.88 2.24
N TRP A 58 -2.36 -16.69 2.71
CA TRP A 58 -1.44 -16.55 3.85
C TRP A 58 -2.02 -15.63 4.92
N GLY A 59 -1.69 -15.91 6.17
CA GLY A 59 -1.79 -14.92 7.23
C GLY A 59 -0.56 -14.03 7.20
N VAL A 60 -0.80 -12.73 7.34
CA VAL A 60 0.24 -11.72 7.44
C VAL A 60 0.56 -11.53 8.92
N HIS A 61 1.75 -11.98 9.32
CA HIS A 61 2.30 -11.80 10.66
C HIS A 61 3.41 -10.75 10.62
N ILE A 62 3.42 -9.86 11.60
CA ILE A 62 4.45 -8.82 11.75
C ILE A 62 5.06 -8.90 13.14
N PRO A 63 6.30 -8.42 13.34
CA PRO A 63 6.85 -8.29 14.67
C PRO A 63 5.91 -7.49 15.58
N ASP A 64 5.68 -8.01 16.78
CA ASP A 64 4.90 -7.29 17.77
C ASP A 64 5.81 -6.25 18.45
N ASP A 65 5.55 -4.98 18.18
CA ASP A 65 6.25 -3.85 18.78
C ASP A 65 5.78 -3.54 20.21
N GLY A 66 4.86 -4.33 20.75
CA GLY A 66 4.31 -4.18 22.10
C GLY A 66 3.54 -2.88 22.30
N LYS A 67 3.26 -2.15 21.22
CA LYS A 67 2.49 -0.91 21.28
C LYS A 67 1.02 -1.26 21.32
N GLU A 68 0.37 -0.80 22.38
CA GLU A 68 -1.08 -0.85 22.45
C GLU A 68 -1.70 0.12 21.44
N PHE A 69 -2.88 -0.24 20.94
CA PHE A 69 -3.64 0.62 20.04
C PHE A 69 -4.18 1.82 20.79
N ASP A 70 -3.64 3.00 20.49
CA ASP A 70 -4.13 4.28 21.01
C ASP A 70 -5.27 4.79 20.11
N GLN A 71 -6.50 4.65 20.61
CA GLN A 71 -7.70 5.06 19.91
C GLN A 71 -7.75 6.57 19.66
N GLU A 72 -7.33 7.41 20.61
CA GLU A 72 -7.39 8.86 20.48
C GLU A 72 -6.43 9.33 19.38
N LYS A 73 -5.20 8.81 19.41
CA LYS A 73 -4.19 9.10 18.37
C LYS A 73 -4.65 8.64 16.99
N TYR A 74 -5.35 7.51 16.91
CA TYR A 74 -5.93 7.02 15.66
C TYR A 74 -7.02 7.96 15.13
N GLN A 75 -7.92 8.46 15.99
CA GLN A 75 -8.94 9.42 15.59
C GLN A 75 -8.32 10.74 15.10
N GLN A 76 -7.33 11.27 15.82
CA GLN A 76 -6.60 12.48 15.40
C GLN A 76 -5.94 12.31 14.02
N TYR A 77 -5.36 11.13 13.75
CA TYR A 77 -4.81 10.83 12.43
C TYR A 77 -5.88 10.87 11.32
N LEU A 78 -7.06 10.28 11.57
CA LEU A 78 -8.16 10.29 10.61
C LEU A 78 -8.68 11.70 10.33
N GLU A 79 -8.81 12.52 11.38
CA GLU A 79 -9.23 13.92 11.27
C GLU A 79 -8.25 14.74 10.42
N GLN A 80 -6.95 14.63 10.71
CA GLN A 80 -5.89 15.29 9.95
C GLN A 80 -5.89 14.85 8.49
N LYS A 81 -6.08 13.55 8.21
CA LYS A 81 -6.20 13.03 6.84
C LYS A 81 -7.40 13.62 6.11
N ALA A 82 -8.55 13.69 6.77
CA ALA A 82 -9.75 14.27 6.19
C ALA A 82 -9.56 15.77 5.92
N GLU A 83 -8.89 16.50 6.81
CA GLU A 83 -8.57 17.92 6.63
C GLU A 83 -7.62 18.16 5.45
N GLN A 84 -6.54 17.37 5.34
CA GLN A 84 -5.63 17.45 4.21
C GLN A 84 -6.35 17.24 2.88
N GLU A 85 -7.25 16.27 2.81
CA GLU A 85 -8.05 16.01 1.61
C GLU A 85 -9.01 17.17 1.29
N ARG A 86 -9.64 17.78 2.31
CA ARG A 86 -10.47 18.99 2.13
C ARG A 86 -9.63 20.15 1.58
N ASN A 87 -8.49 20.43 2.22
CA ASN A 87 -7.60 21.53 1.81
C ASN A 87 -7.06 21.31 0.41
N ARG A 88 -6.69 20.08 0.06
CA ARG A 88 -6.26 19.73 -1.31
C ARG A 88 -7.38 19.96 -2.32
N LYS A 89 -8.60 19.53 -2.03
CA LYS A 89 -9.76 19.74 -2.93
C LYS A 89 -10.07 21.22 -3.09
N GLN A 90 -10.05 21.98 -1.99
CA GLN A 90 -10.28 23.42 -2.01
C GLN A 90 -9.21 24.13 -2.84
N PHE A 91 -7.92 23.82 -2.60
CA PHE A 91 -6.83 24.36 -3.40
C PHE A 91 -7.00 24.07 -4.90
N LEU A 92 -7.37 22.84 -5.26
CA LEU A 92 -7.63 22.48 -6.67
C LEU A 92 -8.81 23.25 -7.25
N ALA A 93 -9.87 23.48 -6.47
CA ALA A 93 -11.04 24.24 -6.90
C ALA A 93 -10.72 25.73 -7.09
N ASP A 94 -10.01 26.33 -6.13
CA ASP A 94 -9.61 27.75 -6.16
C ASP A 94 -8.64 28.06 -7.30
N ASN A 95 -7.81 27.07 -7.69
CA ASN A 95 -6.84 27.20 -8.78
C ASN A 95 -7.33 26.58 -10.10
N ALA A 96 -8.59 26.11 -10.17
CA ALA A 96 -9.14 25.58 -11.40
C ALA A 96 -9.40 26.73 -12.38
N LEU A 97 -8.93 26.58 -13.62
CA LEU A 97 -9.32 27.48 -14.71
C LEU A 97 -10.82 27.31 -14.98
N ASP A 98 -11.47 28.42 -15.30
CA ASP A 98 -12.82 28.40 -15.87
C ASP A 98 -12.84 27.60 -17.19
N PRO A 99 -14.03 27.22 -17.71
CA PRO A 99 -14.12 26.40 -18.91
C PRO A 99 -13.35 26.94 -20.13
N ASP A 100 -13.35 28.25 -20.34
CA ASP A 100 -12.70 28.88 -21.49
C ASP A 100 -11.18 28.94 -21.27
N GLY A 101 -10.75 29.35 -20.08
CA GLY A 101 -9.34 29.32 -19.69
C GLY A 101 -8.73 27.92 -19.79
N ARG A 102 -9.51 26.90 -19.42
CA ARG A 102 -9.11 25.49 -19.51
C ARG A 102 -8.91 25.04 -20.96
N ASP A 103 -9.84 25.36 -21.86
CA ASP A 103 -9.73 25.02 -23.28
C ASP A 103 -8.48 25.67 -23.92
N VAL A 104 -8.21 26.94 -23.61
CA VAL A 104 -6.99 27.63 -24.06
C VAL A 104 -5.73 26.93 -23.55
N ALA A 105 -5.68 26.59 -22.27
CA ALA A 105 -4.55 25.89 -21.67
C ALA A 105 -4.32 24.51 -22.29
N ILE A 106 -5.39 23.73 -22.50
CA ILE A 106 -5.33 22.42 -23.16
C ILE A 106 -4.78 22.55 -24.58
N ARG A 107 -5.28 23.50 -25.37
CA ARG A 107 -4.79 23.71 -26.75
C ARG A 107 -3.32 24.12 -26.77
N LYS A 108 -2.88 24.97 -25.83
CA LYS A 108 -1.47 25.37 -25.71
C LYS A 108 -0.58 24.17 -25.40
N LEU A 109 -1.00 23.31 -24.47
CA LEU A 109 -0.29 22.07 -24.16
C LEU A 109 -0.27 21.11 -25.35
N ALA A 110 -1.42 20.87 -25.99
CA ALA A 110 -1.53 19.99 -27.15
C ALA A 110 -0.60 20.42 -28.30
N ARG A 111 -0.47 21.73 -28.55
CA ARG A 111 0.51 22.28 -29.50
C ARG A 111 1.94 21.99 -29.08
N SER A 112 2.28 22.16 -27.81
CA SER A 112 3.64 21.96 -27.31
C SER A 112 4.16 20.53 -27.46
N VAL A 113 3.25 19.55 -27.53
CA VAL A 113 3.58 18.13 -27.70
C VAL A 113 3.25 17.59 -29.10
N GLY A 114 2.94 18.48 -30.07
CA GLY A 114 2.65 18.08 -31.45
C GLY A 114 1.34 17.32 -31.65
N LEU A 115 0.45 17.29 -30.67
CA LEU A 115 -0.86 16.62 -30.76
C LEU A 115 -1.93 17.45 -31.47
N SER A 116 -1.63 18.71 -31.77
CA SER A 116 -2.53 19.60 -32.51
C SER A 116 -2.47 19.42 -34.03
N ASP A 117 -1.43 18.78 -34.55
CA ASP A 117 -1.24 18.59 -35.98
C ASP A 117 -1.96 17.33 -36.44
N ARG A 118 -3.14 17.51 -37.03
CA ARG A 118 -3.69 16.50 -37.92
C ARG A 118 -2.95 16.62 -39.24
N THR A 119 -2.00 15.72 -39.47
CA THR A 119 -1.43 15.48 -40.80
C THR A 119 -2.57 15.38 -41.81
N GLU A 120 -2.62 16.32 -42.75
CA GLU A 120 -3.47 16.23 -43.92
C GLU A 120 -3.16 14.92 -44.65
N LYS A 121 -4.20 14.26 -45.16
CA LYS A 121 -4.09 13.02 -45.92
C LYS A 121 -3.05 13.15 -47.04
N ILE A 122 -2.23 12.11 -47.20
CA ILE A 122 -1.45 11.80 -48.40
C ILE A 122 -2.35 11.90 -49.64
#